data_AF-A0A8H7RDY9-F1
#
_entry.id   AF-A0A8H7RDY9-F1
#
_cell.length_a   1.000
_cell.length_b   1.000
_cell.length_c   1.000
_cell.angle_alpha   90.00
_cell.angle_beta   90.00
_cell.angle_gamma   90.00
#
_symmetry.space_group_name_H-M   'P 1'
#
loop_
_entity.id
_entity.type
_entity.pdbx_description
1 polymer ?
#
loop_
_entity_poly.entity_id
_entity_poly.type
_entity_poly.pdbx_seq_one_letter_code
_entity_poly.pdbx_strand_id
1 'polypeptide(L)'
;MLRISKTSRLATQLVQTRNASNLTSAKPEKFLQTIVLSNGATYTVRTTSPTRAQIRLTKDTRNHPLWNPSMLKEGVNDESEQLTKFQKRFGDLDLGDISWIESDEALSATMKKVAASGGTVKKAADKKKKR
;
A
#
# COMPACT_ATOMS: atom_id res chain seq x y z
N MET A 1 42.15 -6.55 13.75
CA MET A 1 40.74 -6.17 13.53
C MET A 1 40.46 -6.28 12.03
N LEU A 2 39.85 -7.39 11.55
CA LEU A 2 39.63 -7.62 10.12
C LEU A 2 38.13 -7.61 9.80
N ARG A 3 37.70 -6.74 8.86
CA ARG A 3 36.31 -6.61 8.40
C ARG A 3 36.01 -7.70 7.36
N ILE A 4 34.92 -8.44 7.56
CA ILE A 4 34.39 -9.41 6.57
C ILE A 4 33.49 -8.63 5.61
N SER A 5 33.92 -8.43 4.37
CA SER A 5 33.07 -7.94 3.29
C SER A 5 32.22 -9.09 2.74
N LYS A 6 30.89 -9.00 2.89
CA LYS A 6 29.95 -9.87 2.17
C LYS A 6 29.79 -9.35 0.75
N THR A 7 30.51 -9.94 -0.20
CA THR A 7 30.22 -9.75 -1.63
C THR A 7 28.97 -10.55 -1.99
N SER A 8 27.86 -9.86 -2.24
CA SER A 8 26.65 -10.46 -2.81
C SER A 8 26.92 -10.82 -4.27
N ARG A 9 26.97 -12.12 -4.58
CA ARG A 9 26.99 -12.60 -5.97
C ARG A 9 25.56 -12.76 -6.44
N LEU A 10 25.07 -11.84 -7.28
CA LEU A 10 23.87 -12.09 -8.08
C LEU A 10 24.24 -13.09 -9.18
N ALA A 11 23.71 -14.31 -9.09
CA ALA A 11 23.88 -15.33 -10.12
C ALA A 11 22.92 -15.04 -11.27
N THR A 12 23.46 -14.59 -12.41
CA THR A 12 22.71 -14.49 -13.66
C THR A 12 22.49 -15.91 -14.20
N GLN A 13 21.25 -16.39 -14.20
CA GLN A 13 20.88 -17.68 -14.78
C GLN A 13 20.98 -17.59 -16.31
N LEU A 14 21.94 -18.29 -16.92
CA LEU A 14 22.02 -18.49 -18.37
C LEU A 14 21.09 -19.64 -18.77
N VAL A 15 20.01 -19.35 -19.50
CA VAL A 15 19.13 -20.37 -20.09
C VAL A 15 19.61 -20.67 -21.51
N GLN A 16 20.11 -21.88 -21.75
CA GLN A 16 20.46 -22.35 -23.09
C GLN A 16 19.18 -22.60 -23.91
N THR A 17 18.99 -21.88 -25.02
CA THR A 17 17.83 -22.05 -25.91
C THR A 17 18.17 -22.95 -27.10
N ARG A 18 17.19 -23.71 -27.61
CA ARG A 18 17.30 -24.45 -28.88
C ARG A 18 16.58 -23.68 -29.97
N ASN A 19 17.20 -23.56 -31.15
CA ASN A 19 16.75 -22.65 -32.19
C ASN A 19 16.04 -23.44 -33.31
N ALA A 20 14.89 -22.92 -33.73
CA ALA A 20 14.04 -23.31 -34.86
C ALA A 20 13.08 -24.50 -34.67
N SER A 21 11.79 -24.18 -34.51
CA SER A 21 10.66 -25.02 -34.90
C SER A 21 9.72 -24.20 -35.80
N ASN A 22 9.19 -24.82 -36.87
CA ASN A 22 8.20 -24.19 -37.75
C ASN A 22 6.87 -24.07 -36.99
N LEU A 23 6.65 -22.92 -36.35
CA LEU A 23 5.46 -22.65 -35.56
C LEU A 23 4.35 -22.12 -36.48
N THR A 24 3.33 -22.95 -36.72
CA THR A 24 1.99 -22.41 -36.95
C THR A 24 1.62 -21.58 -35.72
N SER A 25 0.99 -20.40 -35.85
CA SER A 25 0.69 -19.55 -34.70
C SER A 25 -0.28 -20.25 -33.74
N ALA A 26 0.26 -20.97 -32.75
CA ALA A 26 -0.50 -21.57 -31.67
C ALA A 26 -1.03 -20.44 -30.78
N LYS A 27 -2.35 -20.23 -30.83
CA LYS A 27 -3.02 -19.29 -29.94
C LYS A 27 -3.15 -19.94 -28.56
N PRO A 28 -2.86 -19.21 -27.47
CA PRO A 28 -3.05 -19.74 -26.13
C PRO A 28 -4.54 -20.00 -25.89
N GLU A 29 -4.83 -20.97 -25.03
CA GLU A 29 -6.19 -21.26 -24.58
C GLU A 29 -6.80 -20.03 -23.90
N LYS A 30 -8.10 -19.81 -24.14
CA LYS A 30 -8.85 -18.69 -23.58
C LYS A 30 -10.04 -19.21 -22.80
N PHE A 31 -10.10 -18.83 -21.53
CA PHE A 31 -11.17 -19.13 -20.60
C PHE A 31 -12.17 -17.97 -20.52
N LEU A 32 -13.42 -18.29 -20.20
CA LEU A 32 -14.44 -17.27 -19.92
C LEU A 32 -14.31 -16.81 -18.47
N GLN A 33 -14.18 -15.50 -18.30
CA GLN A 33 -14.05 -14.87 -17.02
C GLN A 33 -15.13 -13.80 -16.86
N THR A 34 -15.87 -13.86 -15.75
CA THR A 34 -16.85 -12.84 -15.36
C THR A 34 -16.16 -11.79 -14.51
N ILE A 35 -16.22 -10.54 -14.96
CA ILE A 35 -15.65 -9.40 -14.26
C ILE A 35 -16.80 -8.62 -13.62
N VAL A 36 -16.72 -8.42 -12.31
CA VAL A 36 -17.66 -7.62 -11.51
C VAL A 36 -17.01 -6.28 -11.21
N LEU A 37 -17.67 -5.21 -11.63
CA LEU A 37 -17.26 -3.84 -11.38
C LEU A 37 -17.64 -3.38 -9.98
N SER A 38 -17.13 -2.22 -9.58
CA SER A 38 -17.37 -1.59 -8.29
C SER A 38 -18.86 -1.29 -8.03
N ASN A 39 -19.62 -0.96 -9.07
CA ASN A 39 -21.06 -0.71 -9.00
C ASN A 39 -21.91 -2.01 -9.07
N GLY A 40 -21.26 -3.18 -9.10
CA GLY A 40 -21.92 -4.48 -9.24
C GLY A 40 -22.29 -4.87 -10.68
N ALA A 41 -22.04 -4.01 -11.68
CA ALA A 41 -22.22 -4.39 -13.08
C ALA A 41 -21.26 -5.52 -13.45
N THR A 42 -21.68 -6.39 -14.38
CA THR A 42 -20.91 -7.57 -14.75
C THR A 42 -20.76 -7.69 -16.26
N TYR A 43 -19.61 -8.19 -16.71
CA TYR A 43 -19.37 -8.53 -18.11
C TYR A 43 -18.45 -9.75 -18.22
N THR A 44 -18.56 -10.47 -19.32
CA THR A 44 -17.80 -11.71 -19.55
C THR A 44 -16.75 -11.48 -20.65
N VAL A 45 -15.50 -11.83 -20.36
CA VAL A 45 -14.36 -11.69 -21.30
C VAL A 45 -13.61 -13.01 -21.43
N ARG A 46 -13.03 -13.23 -22.62
CA ARG A 46 -12.09 -14.32 -22.88
C ARG A 46 -10.67 -13.94 -22.45
N THR A 47 -10.17 -14.57 -21.39
CA THR A 47 -8.84 -14.31 -20.79
C THR A 47 -7.98 -15.58 -20.85
N THR A 48 -6.65 -15.46 -20.82
CA THR A 48 -5.72 -16.61 -20.80
C THR A 48 -5.43 -17.14 -19.39
N SER A 49 -6.01 -16.52 -18.35
CA SER A 49 -5.81 -16.94 -16.97
C SER A 49 -6.83 -18.03 -16.58
N PRO A 50 -6.39 -19.21 -16.13
CA PRO A 50 -7.30 -20.30 -15.74
C PRO A 50 -7.80 -20.20 -14.30
N THR A 51 -7.19 -19.36 -13.46
CA THR A 51 -7.30 -19.48 -11.99
C THR A 51 -8.60 -18.94 -11.41
N ARG A 52 -9.20 -17.92 -12.03
CA ARG A 52 -10.40 -17.26 -11.50
C ARG A 52 -11.45 -17.12 -12.58
N ALA A 53 -12.56 -17.84 -12.41
CA ALA A 53 -13.76 -17.68 -13.24
C ALA A 53 -14.49 -16.35 -12.99
N GLN A 54 -14.35 -15.79 -11.77
CA GLN A 54 -14.92 -14.49 -11.42
C GLN A 54 -13.85 -13.60 -10.76
N ILE A 55 -13.74 -12.36 -11.23
CA ILE A 55 -12.88 -11.33 -10.64
C ILE A 55 -13.72 -10.12 -10.26
N ARG A 56 -13.58 -9.65 -9.02
CA ARG A 56 -14.18 -8.40 -8.55
C ARG A 56 -13.13 -7.30 -8.58
N LEU A 57 -13.45 -6.18 -9.22
CA LEU A 57 -12.57 -5.03 -9.33
C LEU A 57 -12.87 -4.04 -8.20
N THR A 58 -11.87 -3.75 -7.40
CA THR A 58 -11.93 -2.69 -6.38
C THR A 58 -11.61 -1.32 -6.96
N LYS A 59 -10.91 -1.26 -8.11
CA LYS A 59 -10.55 -0.03 -8.83
C LYS A 59 -10.92 -0.21 -10.30
N ASP A 60 -11.79 0.67 -10.81
CA ASP A 60 -12.30 0.63 -12.18
C ASP A 60 -12.61 2.03 -12.71
N THR A 61 -13.12 2.12 -13.93
CA THR A 61 -13.45 3.40 -14.57
C THR A 61 -14.64 4.12 -13.92
N ARG A 62 -15.44 3.45 -13.10
CA ARG A 62 -16.63 4.05 -12.45
C ARG A 62 -16.29 4.69 -11.12
N ASN A 63 -15.30 4.14 -10.40
CA ASN A 63 -14.84 4.64 -9.11
C ASN A 63 -13.53 5.46 -9.16
N HIS A 64 -13.01 5.73 -10.35
CA HIS A 64 -11.83 6.54 -10.53
C HIS A 64 -12.17 8.00 -10.90
N PRO A 65 -11.58 8.99 -10.19
CA PRO A 65 -11.97 10.40 -10.26
C PRO A 65 -11.87 11.02 -11.65
N LEU A 66 -10.91 10.57 -12.45
CA LEU A 66 -10.69 11.06 -13.81
C LEU A 66 -11.89 10.80 -14.75
N TRP A 67 -12.53 9.64 -14.62
CA TRP A 67 -13.64 9.25 -15.51
C TRP A 67 -15.02 9.54 -14.91
N ASN A 68 -15.07 9.81 -13.61
CA ASN A 68 -16.28 10.19 -12.90
C ASN A 68 -16.01 11.42 -11.99
N PRO A 69 -16.04 12.64 -12.56
CA PRO A 69 -15.68 13.86 -11.83
C PRO A 69 -16.72 14.27 -10.78
N SER A 70 -17.96 13.77 -10.81
CA SER A 70 -18.94 14.07 -9.75
C SER A 70 -18.55 13.46 -8.42
N MET A 71 -17.85 12.33 -8.44
CA MET A 71 -17.34 11.64 -7.25
C MET A 71 -16.25 12.43 -6.52
N LEU A 72 -15.60 13.40 -7.17
CA LEU A 72 -14.64 14.29 -6.52
C LEU A 72 -15.28 15.07 -5.35
N LYS A 73 -16.60 15.31 -5.43
CA LYS A 73 -17.36 16.01 -4.39
C LYS A 73 -17.55 15.16 -3.12
N GLU A 74 -17.52 13.83 -3.26
CA GLU A 74 -17.73 12.89 -2.16
C GLU A 74 -16.44 12.66 -1.34
N GLY A 75 -15.32 13.27 -1.77
CA GLY A 75 -14.02 13.18 -1.12
C GLY A 75 -13.07 12.24 -1.86
N VAL A 76 -11.80 12.64 -1.94
CA VAL A 76 -10.74 11.81 -2.53
C VAL A 76 -10.38 10.71 -1.53
N ASN A 77 -10.60 9.45 -1.90
CA ASN A 77 -10.10 8.31 -1.13
C ASN A 77 -8.56 8.29 -1.18
N ASP A 78 -7.91 8.42 -0.02
CA ASP A 78 -6.45 8.41 0.10
C ASP A 78 -5.89 6.99 -0.16
N GLU A 79 -5.16 6.83 -1.25
CA GLU A 79 -4.51 5.55 -1.61
C GLU A 79 -3.24 5.29 -0.79
N SER A 80 -2.66 6.31 -0.16
CA SER A 80 -1.44 6.22 0.65
C SER A 80 -1.73 5.78 2.10
N GLU A 81 -3.02 5.77 2.49
CA GLU A 81 -3.52 5.54 3.85
C GLU A 81 -2.90 6.45 4.93
N GLN A 82 -2.10 7.45 4.56
CA GLN A 82 -1.37 8.29 5.51
C GLN A 82 -2.33 9.18 6.26
N LEU A 83 -3.31 9.77 5.57
CA LEU A 83 -4.35 10.59 6.17
C LEU A 83 -5.22 9.74 7.09
N THR A 84 -5.57 8.52 6.65
CA THR A 84 -6.35 7.58 7.46
C THR A 84 -5.58 7.14 8.71
N LYS A 85 -4.27 6.89 8.60
CA LYS A 85 -3.40 6.56 9.75
C LYS A 85 -3.30 7.72 10.72
N PHE A 86 -3.19 8.95 10.22
CA PHE A 86 -3.17 10.15 11.06
C PHE A 86 -4.52 10.34 11.78
N GLN A 87 -5.64 10.30 11.05
CA GLN A 87 -6.99 10.38 11.61
C GLN A 87 -7.21 9.32 12.70
N LYS A 88 -6.76 8.08 12.48
CA LYS A 88 -6.87 7.01 13.49
C LYS A 88 -6.02 7.26 14.74
N ARG A 89 -4.94 8.03 14.63
CA ARG A 89 -4.01 8.29 15.73
C ARG A 89 -4.36 9.55 16.51
N PHE A 90 -4.87 10.57 15.83
CA PHE A 90 -5.04 11.92 16.37
C PHE A 90 -6.43 12.50 16.15
N GLY A 91 -7.34 11.80 15.45
CA GLY A 91 -8.68 12.30 15.13
C GLY A 91 -9.68 12.29 16.28
N ASP A 92 -9.35 11.63 17.41
CA ASP A 92 -10.13 11.64 18.65
C ASP A 92 -9.60 12.67 19.67
N LEU A 93 -8.54 13.40 19.31
CA LEU A 93 -7.99 14.44 20.17
C LEU A 93 -8.82 15.72 19.97
N ASP A 94 -9.62 16.08 20.96
CA ASP A 94 -10.38 17.34 20.93
C ASP A 94 -9.38 18.51 20.91
N LEU A 95 -9.50 19.37 19.90
CA LEU A 95 -8.60 20.50 19.68
C LEU A 95 -8.66 21.53 20.83
N GLY A 96 -9.69 21.46 21.68
CA GLY A 96 -9.83 22.28 22.88
C GLY A 96 -8.97 21.83 24.07
N ASP A 97 -8.58 20.55 24.15
CA ASP A 97 -7.81 20.00 25.28
C ASP A 97 -6.29 20.05 25.05
N ILE A 98 -5.84 20.57 23.90
CA ILE A 98 -4.41 20.71 23.57
C ILE A 98 -3.86 22.01 24.16
N SER A 99 -3.85 22.11 25.49
CA SER A 99 -3.23 23.23 26.24
C SER A 99 -1.71 23.33 26.03
N TRP A 100 -1.10 22.35 25.36
CA TRP A 100 0.32 22.34 24.99
C TRP A 100 0.62 23.29 23.82
N ILE A 101 -0.34 23.54 22.91
CA ILE A 101 -0.10 24.34 21.69
C ILE A 101 0.06 25.84 21.97
N GLU A 102 -0.41 26.33 23.11
CA GLU A 102 -0.26 27.74 23.51
C GLU A 102 1.14 28.05 24.08
N SER A 103 1.97 27.03 24.35
CA SER A 103 3.34 27.20 24.86
C SER A 103 4.38 26.81 23.80
N ASP A 104 4.46 27.63 22.75
CA ASP A 104 5.34 27.46 21.57
C ASP A 104 6.84 27.36 21.95
N GLU A 105 7.23 27.89 23.10
CA GLU A 105 8.61 27.88 23.59
C GLU A 105 9.07 26.50 24.11
N ALA A 106 8.17 25.72 24.74
CA ALA A 106 8.49 24.39 25.27
C ALA A 106 8.55 23.32 24.16
N LEU A 107 7.78 23.51 23.09
CA LEU A 107 7.79 22.66 21.88
C LEU A 107 9.13 22.71 21.16
N SER A 108 9.68 23.92 21.00
CA SER A 108 10.95 24.12 20.31
C SER A 108 12.12 23.42 21.05
N ALA A 109 12.13 23.50 22.38
CA ALA A 109 13.15 22.87 23.22
C ALA A 109 13.04 21.33 23.21
N THR A 110 11.81 20.80 23.25
CA THR A 110 11.57 19.35 23.22
C THR A 110 11.83 18.75 21.84
N MET A 111 11.43 19.40 20.75
CA MET A 111 11.77 18.97 19.38
C MET A 111 13.27 19.03 19.11
N LYS A 112 13.97 20.08 19.58
CA LYS A 112 15.43 20.19 19.45
C LYS A 112 16.16 19.07 20.21
N LYS A 113 15.63 18.65 21.36
CA LYS A 113 16.16 17.53 22.15
C LYS A 113 15.87 16.17 21.50
N VAL A 114 14.70 15.97 20.93
CA VAL A 114 14.32 14.72 20.23
C VAL A 114 15.05 14.55 18.91
N ALA A 115 15.29 15.65 18.18
CA ALA A 115 16.11 15.68 16.98
C ALA A 115 17.58 15.34 17.30
N ALA A 116 18.11 15.85 18.42
CA ALA A 116 19.44 15.49 18.91
C ALA A 116 19.55 14.04 19.40
N SER A 117 18.45 13.42 19.85
CA SER A 117 18.46 12.05 20.38
C SER A 117 18.09 10.96 19.35
N GLY A 118 18.01 11.27 18.06
CA GLY A 118 17.88 10.25 17.01
C GLY A 118 16.60 9.40 17.08
N GLY A 119 15.46 10.01 17.43
CA GLY A 119 14.13 9.48 17.10
C GLY A 119 13.84 8.02 17.46
N THR A 120 14.04 7.59 18.72
CA THR A 120 13.42 6.35 19.22
C THR A 120 12.78 6.56 20.58
N VAL A 121 11.45 6.70 20.62
CA VAL A 121 10.68 6.56 21.86
C VAL A 121 10.48 5.06 22.09
N LYS A 122 11.24 4.49 23.02
CA LYS A 122 11.01 3.12 23.51
C LYS A 122 9.70 3.11 24.30
N LYS A 123 8.68 2.41 23.79
CA LYS A 123 7.49 2.05 24.57
C LYS A 123 7.91 1.14 25.73
N ALA A 124 7.77 1.61 26.96
CA ALA A 124 7.95 0.78 28.15
C ALA A 124 6.82 -0.26 28.20
N ALA A 125 7.19 -1.53 28.33
CA ALA A 125 6.26 -2.65 28.44
C ALA A 125 5.56 -2.61 29.81
N ASP A 126 4.22 -2.60 29.79
CA ASP A 126 3.38 -2.68 30.97
C ASP A 126 3.48 -4.07 31.62
N LYS A 127 4.06 -4.15 32.82
CA LYS A 127 4.15 -5.38 33.62
C LYS A 127 2.84 -5.54 34.39
N LYS A 128 1.92 -6.31 33.81
CA LYS A 128 0.68 -6.79 34.44
C LYS A 128 1.02 -7.58 35.73
N LYS A 129 0.87 -6.93 36.89
CA LYS A 129 1.02 -7.54 38.22
C LYS A 129 -0.25 -8.34 38.53
N LYS A 130 -0.14 -9.66 38.45
CA LYS A 130 -1.14 -10.63 38.92
C LYS A 130 -1.27 -10.49 40.44
N ARG A 131 -2.48 -10.16 40.92
CA ARG A 131 -2.96 -10.44 42.27
C ARG A 131 -4.18 -11.33 42.12
#